data_AF-A0A9P5Z8Y0-F1
#
_entry.id   AF-A0A9P5Z8Y0-F1
#
_cell.length_a   1.000
_cell.length_b   1.000
_cell.length_c   1.000
_cell.angle_alpha   90.00
_cell.angle_beta   90.00
_cell.angle_gamma   90.00
#
_symmetry.space_group_name_H-M   'P 1'
#
loop_
_entity.id
_entity.type
_entity.pdbx_description
1 polymer ?
#
loop_
_entity_poly.entity_id
_entity_poly.type
_entity_poly.pdbx_seq_one_letter_code
_entity_poly.pdbx_strand_id
1 'polypeptide(L)'
;MPPRSQTFPGGIVRLSKLLSHLNAPPKLVLPGVKSLRLSLSAKGDHFGAQHFVKDQLPRIRYANPNLNIEVLKVPKTPEEKWRPEMEVELENGTVQKLDMDEKWSTSITKELMDLTGSPEWQKHVFSCKNAGLPILPGADVHEIEERKLQAQPKKDTTAGKLPSLAEYLKANPTKNVVKTPTVQRKEKQQDKDKKGSKDTQTTSSTPSESTSPLAS
;
A
#
# COMPACT_ATOMS: atom_id res chain seq x y z
N MET A 1 6.21 -18.64 28.82
CA MET A 1 5.45 -17.92 27.77
C MET A 1 6.19 -18.08 26.45
N PRO A 2 5.53 -18.43 25.34
CA PRO A 2 6.19 -18.46 24.03
C PRO A 2 6.57 -17.03 23.58
N PRO A 3 7.68 -16.84 22.85
CA PRO A 3 8.10 -15.54 22.37
C PRO A 3 7.14 -15.01 21.30
N ARG A 4 6.82 -13.71 21.35
CA ARG A 4 6.05 -12.98 20.32
C ARG A 4 6.81 -13.01 18.99
N SER A 5 6.52 -13.97 18.13
CA SER A 5 7.02 -13.97 16.76
C SER A 5 6.07 -13.21 15.83
N GLN A 6 6.64 -12.30 15.04
CA GLN A 6 6.06 -11.65 13.85
C GLN A 6 5.17 -10.42 14.06
N THR A 7 5.67 -9.41 14.77
CA THR A 7 5.33 -8.02 14.43
C THR A 7 6.41 -7.45 13.51
N PHE A 8 6.05 -6.50 12.64
CA PHE A 8 6.98 -5.70 11.84
C PHE A 8 7.36 -4.41 12.59
N PRO A 9 8.53 -4.36 13.27
CA PRO A 9 9.18 -3.10 13.63
C PRO A 9 10.63 -3.07 13.13
N GLY A 10 11.02 -2.05 12.36
CA GLY A 10 12.41 -1.54 12.26
C GLY A 10 13.60 -2.47 11.96
N GLY A 11 13.42 -3.76 11.71
CA GLY A 11 14.47 -4.73 11.42
C GLY A 11 14.65 -4.94 9.93
N ILE A 12 15.88 -5.23 9.50
CA ILE A 12 16.25 -5.49 8.10
C ILE A 12 15.28 -6.52 7.52
N VAL A 13 14.34 -6.05 6.69
CA VAL A 13 13.43 -6.92 5.97
C VAL A 13 14.29 -7.69 4.98
N ARG A 14 14.30 -9.02 5.09
CA ARG A 14 14.91 -9.86 4.06
C ARG A 14 14.20 -9.53 2.75
N LEU A 15 14.92 -8.93 1.81
CA LEU A 15 14.39 -8.49 0.52
C LEU A 15 13.59 -9.61 -0.18
N SER A 16 14.04 -10.85 -0.02
CA SER A 16 13.34 -12.05 -0.51
C SER A 16 11.91 -12.19 0.02
N LYS A 17 11.66 -11.95 1.32
CA LYS A 17 10.32 -12.04 1.92
C LYS A 17 9.41 -10.89 1.46
N LEU A 18 9.98 -9.70 1.27
CA LEU A 18 9.22 -8.57 0.73
C LEU A 18 8.84 -8.84 -0.73
N LEU A 19 9.78 -9.30 -1.55
CA LEU A 19 9.53 -9.64 -2.94
C LEU A 19 8.54 -10.80 -3.08
N SER A 20 8.58 -11.81 -2.22
CA SER A 20 7.58 -12.89 -2.24
C SER A 20 6.18 -12.37 -1.91
N HIS A 21 6.07 -11.40 -1.00
CA HIS A 21 4.80 -10.76 -0.67
C HIS A 21 4.28 -9.85 -1.80
N LEU A 22 5.16 -9.03 -2.38
CA LEU A 22 4.81 -8.14 -3.50
C LEU A 22 4.43 -8.89 -4.77
N ASN A 23 5.09 -10.03 -5.03
CA ASN A 23 4.80 -10.91 -6.16
C ASN A 23 3.77 -12.00 -5.85
N ALA A 24 3.14 -11.98 -4.67
CA ALA A 24 2.15 -12.99 -4.32
C ALA A 24 0.98 -12.96 -5.31
N PRO A 25 0.48 -14.12 -5.78
CA PRO A 25 -0.72 -14.17 -6.61
C PRO A 25 -1.97 -13.83 -5.76
N PRO A 26 -3.01 -13.23 -6.35
CA PRO A 26 -3.09 -12.70 -7.72
C PRO A 26 -2.38 -11.35 -7.89
N LYS A 27 -1.96 -11.04 -9.13
CA LYS A 27 -1.36 -9.73 -9.47
C LYS A 27 -2.45 -8.66 -9.52
N LEU A 28 -2.33 -7.65 -8.66
CA LEU A 28 -3.31 -6.56 -8.52
C LEU A 28 -3.06 -5.46 -9.55
N VAL A 29 -3.26 -5.74 -10.83
CA VAL A 29 -3.08 -4.78 -11.93
C VAL A 29 -4.37 -4.01 -12.16
N LEU A 30 -4.24 -2.68 -12.23
CA LEU A 30 -5.32 -1.70 -12.33
C LEU A 30 -5.23 -0.94 -13.66
N PRO A 31 -5.63 -1.54 -14.79
CA PRO A 31 -5.63 -0.85 -16.07
C PRO A 31 -6.63 0.32 -16.06
N GLY A 32 -6.23 1.48 -16.59
CA GLY A 32 -7.12 2.63 -16.74
C GLY A 32 -7.40 3.41 -15.46
N VAL A 33 -6.66 3.16 -14.37
CA VAL A 33 -6.74 3.96 -13.13
C VAL A 33 -5.57 4.94 -13.07
N LYS A 34 -5.89 6.23 -12.92
CA LYS A 34 -4.92 7.31 -12.86
C LYS A 34 -4.53 7.65 -11.42
N SER A 35 -5.51 7.78 -10.53
CA SER A 35 -5.26 8.14 -9.14
C SER A 35 -6.13 7.34 -8.17
N LEU A 36 -5.56 7.04 -7.00
CA LEU A 36 -6.22 6.37 -5.90
C LEU A 36 -6.07 7.21 -4.64
N ARG A 37 -7.19 7.70 -4.10
CA ARG A 37 -7.21 8.49 -2.86
C ARG A 37 -7.91 7.71 -1.77
N LEU A 38 -7.23 7.50 -0.66
CA LEU A 38 -7.79 6.83 0.51
C LEU A 38 -7.93 7.83 1.66
N SER A 39 -9.10 7.81 2.29
CA SER A 39 -9.39 8.59 3.48
C SER A 39 -9.72 7.65 4.64
N LEU A 40 -8.89 7.65 5.69
CA LEU A 40 -9.09 6.79 6.85
C LEU A 40 -8.61 7.40 8.16
N SER A 41 -9.14 6.89 9.26
CA SER A 41 -8.78 7.35 10.60
C SER A 41 -7.37 6.88 10.97
N ALA A 42 -6.62 7.74 11.64
CA ALA A 42 -5.27 7.41 12.07
C ALA A 42 -5.24 6.36 13.21
N LYS A 43 -6.33 6.23 13.98
CA LYS A 43 -6.42 5.34 15.15
C LYS A 43 -7.74 4.59 15.21
N GLY A 44 -7.66 3.29 15.48
CA GLY A 44 -8.66 2.50 16.21
C GLY A 44 -10.00 2.15 15.54
N ASP A 45 -10.43 2.83 14.49
CA ASP A 45 -11.80 2.63 13.99
C ASP A 45 -11.91 1.73 12.75
N HIS A 46 -11.03 1.90 11.76
CA HIS A 46 -11.19 1.23 10.46
C HIS A 46 -10.08 0.20 10.25
N PHE A 47 -10.13 -0.90 11.02
CA PHE A 47 -9.10 -1.95 10.97
C PHE A 47 -8.91 -2.50 9.56
N GLY A 48 -9.99 -2.82 8.85
CA GLY A 48 -9.90 -3.34 7.47
C GLY A 48 -9.24 -2.38 6.50
N ALA A 49 -9.57 -1.09 6.56
CA ALA A 49 -8.91 -0.05 5.75
C ALA A 49 -7.43 0.12 6.13
N GLN A 50 -7.07 0.04 7.41
CA GLN A 50 -5.67 0.09 7.85
C GLN A 50 -4.87 -1.11 7.37
N HIS A 51 -5.43 -2.32 7.46
CA HIS A 51 -4.84 -3.54 6.93
C HIS A 51 -4.69 -3.47 5.41
N PHE A 52 -5.68 -2.93 4.70
CA PHE A 52 -5.58 -2.68 3.26
C PHE A 52 -4.39 -1.79 2.92
N VAL A 53 -4.24 -0.65 3.62
CA VAL A 53 -3.11 0.28 3.42
C VAL A 53 -1.75 -0.38 3.73
N LYS A 54 -1.70 -1.28 4.72
CA LYS A 54 -0.47 -1.92 5.16
C LYS A 54 -0.05 -3.08 4.25
N ASP A 55 -0.99 -3.93 3.88
CA ASP A 55 -0.70 -5.23 3.26
C ASP A 55 -0.97 -5.20 1.74
N GLN A 56 -2.07 -4.59 1.30
CA GLN A 56 -2.49 -4.64 -0.11
C GLN A 56 -1.96 -3.46 -0.93
N LEU A 57 -1.91 -2.26 -0.33
CA LEU A 57 -1.45 -1.05 -1.04
C LEU A 57 -0.01 -1.15 -1.56
N PRO A 58 0.97 -1.73 -0.83
CA PRO A 58 2.32 -1.95 -1.38
C PRO A 58 2.32 -2.89 -2.59
N ARG A 59 1.46 -3.92 -2.58
CA ARG A 59 1.34 -4.87 -3.70
C ARG A 59 0.75 -4.18 -4.93
N ILE A 60 -0.30 -3.37 -4.74
CA ILE A 60 -0.92 -2.56 -5.81
C ILE A 60 0.10 -1.60 -6.41
N ARG A 61 0.86 -0.87 -5.57
CA ARG A 61 1.87 0.07 -6.04
C ARG A 61 2.99 -0.63 -6.81
N TYR A 62 3.39 -1.81 -6.37
CA TYR A 62 4.42 -2.60 -7.04
C TYR A 62 3.96 -3.09 -8.42
N ALA A 63 2.69 -3.49 -8.55
CA ALA A 63 2.11 -3.89 -9.84
C ALA A 63 1.82 -2.70 -10.78
N ASN A 64 1.58 -1.50 -10.23
CA ASN A 64 1.17 -0.31 -10.97
C ASN A 64 2.08 0.89 -10.61
N PRO A 65 3.29 1.00 -11.18
CA PRO A 65 4.24 2.04 -10.81
C PRO A 65 3.79 3.47 -11.20
N ASN A 66 2.93 3.59 -12.21
CA ASN A 66 2.44 4.88 -12.73
C ASN A 66 1.23 5.42 -11.94
N LEU A 67 0.67 4.64 -11.03
CA LEU A 67 -0.53 5.02 -10.27
C LEU A 67 -0.17 6.06 -9.20
N ASN A 68 -0.87 7.21 -9.21
CA ASN A 68 -0.74 8.17 -8.12
C ASN A 68 -1.57 7.72 -6.91
N ILE A 69 -0.92 7.43 -5.78
CA ILE A 69 -1.59 6.95 -4.58
C ILE A 69 -1.43 7.98 -3.47
N GLU A 70 -2.56 8.49 -2.97
CA GLU A 70 -2.63 9.44 -1.86
C GLU A 70 -3.38 8.82 -0.68
N VAL A 71 -2.77 8.83 0.51
CA VAL A 71 -3.39 8.30 1.74
C VAL A 71 -3.53 9.43 2.74
N LEU A 72 -4.77 9.81 3.02
CA LEU A 72 -5.13 10.82 4.00
C LEU A 72 -5.49 10.13 5.32
N LYS A 73 -4.62 10.32 6.31
CA LYS A 73 -4.84 9.83 7.68
C LYS A 73 -5.25 11.01 8.56
N VAL A 74 -6.50 11.00 9.01
CA VAL A 74 -7.02 12.07 9.89
C VAL A 74 -7.17 11.52 11.32
N PRO A 75 -6.59 12.18 12.33
CA PRO A 75 -6.80 11.79 13.71
C PRO A 75 -8.25 12.08 14.12
N LYS A 76 -8.94 11.04 14.58
CA LYS A 76 -10.34 11.07 14.99
C LYS A 76 -10.42 11.09 16.52
N THR A 77 -11.30 11.91 17.08
CA THR A 77 -11.67 11.84 18.49
C THR A 77 -12.80 10.82 18.66
N PRO A 78 -12.97 10.20 19.85
CA PRO A 78 -14.00 9.16 20.05
C PRO A 78 -15.45 9.65 19.84
N GLU A 79 -15.69 10.95 19.90
CA GLU A 79 -17.01 11.57 19.67
C GLU A 79 -17.34 11.72 18.19
N GLU A 80 -16.32 11.78 17.34
CA GLU A 80 -16.50 11.96 15.90
C GLU A 80 -16.76 10.63 15.25
N LYS A 81 -17.71 10.56 14.33
CA LYS A 81 -17.97 9.36 13.53
C LYS A 81 -18.08 9.77 12.07
N TRP A 82 -17.11 9.32 11.28
CA TRP A 82 -17.09 9.42 9.82
C TRP A 82 -16.60 8.09 9.26
N ARG A 83 -17.03 7.79 8.03
CA ARG A 83 -16.74 6.53 7.33
C ARG A 83 -15.49 6.63 6.44
N PRO A 84 -14.67 5.59 6.36
CA PRO A 84 -13.49 5.59 5.50
C PRO A 84 -13.92 5.43 4.05
N GLU A 85 -13.41 6.30 3.17
CA GLU A 85 -13.77 6.29 1.75
C GLU A 85 -12.52 6.15 0.87
N MET A 86 -12.67 5.42 -0.23
CA MET A 86 -11.67 5.31 -1.29
C MET A 86 -12.23 5.90 -2.58
N GLU A 87 -11.52 6.86 -3.15
CA GLU A 87 -11.85 7.45 -4.44
C GLU A 87 -10.89 6.92 -5.50
N VAL A 88 -11.46 6.40 -6.58
CA VAL A 88 -10.74 5.84 -7.73
C VAL A 88 -10.99 6.76 -8.91
N GLU A 89 -9.96 7.46 -9.39
CA GLU A 89 -10.01 8.29 -10.59
C GLU A 89 -9.53 7.47 -11.79
N LEU A 90 -10.44 7.23 -12.72
CA LEU A 90 -10.16 6.54 -13.97
C LEU A 90 -9.55 7.50 -15.01
N GLU A 91 -8.86 6.97 -16.00
CA GLU A 91 -8.26 7.74 -17.10
C GLU A 91 -9.32 8.50 -17.93
N ASN A 92 -10.57 8.00 -17.94
CA ASN A 92 -11.70 8.68 -18.58
C ASN A 92 -12.25 9.87 -17.77
N GLY A 93 -11.64 10.20 -16.61
CA GLY A 93 -12.07 11.26 -15.71
C GLY A 93 -13.21 10.89 -14.77
N THR A 94 -13.71 9.64 -14.81
CA THR A 94 -14.75 9.18 -13.89
C THR A 94 -14.16 8.92 -12.51
N VAL A 95 -14.78 9.50 -11.48
CA VAL A 95 -14.41 9.26 -10.09
C VAL A 95 -15.42 8.29 -9.47
N GLN A 96 -14.96 7.11 -9.08
CA GLN A 96 -15.76 6.15 -8.33
C GLN A 96 -15.43 6.23 -6.85
N LYS A 97 -16.46 6.21 -6.00
CA LYS A 97 -16.30 6.22 -4.54
C LYS A 97 -16.67 4.85 -3.99
N LEU A 98 -15.74 4.23 -3.27
CA LEU A 98 -15.94 2.98 -2.55
C LEU A 98 -16.01 3.25 -1.05
N ASP A 99 -17.07 2.77 -0.42
CA ASP A 99 -17.20 2.75 1.04
C ASP A 99 -16.33 1.61 1.60
N MET A 100 -15.47 1.91 2.58
CA MET A 100 -14.60 0.94 3.24
C MET A 100 -15.06 0.63 4.68
N ASP A 101 -16.18 1.19 5.13
CA ASP A 101 -16.64 0.99 6.51
C ASP A 101 -17.06 -0.45 6.77
N GLU A 102 -16.73 -0.97 7.95
CA GLU A 102 -17.00 -2.34 8.40
C GLU A 102 -16.54 -3.46 7.44
N LYS A 103 -15.72 -3.15 6.43
CA LYS A 103 -15.20 -4.13 5.46
C LYS A 103 -13.82 -4.62 5.85
N TRP A 104 -13.55 -5.88 5.52
CA TRP A 104 -12.22 -6.46 5.63
C TRP A 104 -11.33 -6.05 4.46
N SER A 105 -10.01 -6.07 4.69
CA SER A 105 -9.03 -5.68 3.67
C SER A 105 -9.13 -6.52 2.37
N THR A 106 -9.45 -7.80 2.49
CA THR A 106 -9.68 -8.72 1.36
C THR A 106 -10.93 -8.36 0.59
N SER A 107 -12.03 -8.03 1.28
CA SER A 107 -13.29 -7.60 0.67
C SER A 107 -13.11 -6.27 -0.10
N ILE A 108 -12.41 -5.30 0.51
CA ILE A 108 -12.07 -4.02 -0.16
C ILE A 108 -11.23 -4.27 -1.42
N THR A 109 -10.25 -5.16 -1.34
CA THR A 109 -9.39 -5.50 -2.49
C THR A 109 -10.19 -6.15 -3.61
N LYS A 110 -11.06 -7.10 -3.26
CA LYS A 110 -11.94 -7.78 -4.22
C LYS A 110 -12.85 -6.77 -4.92
N GLU A 111 -13.53 -5.90 -4.17
CA GLU A 111 -14.39 -4.86 -4.75
C GLU A 111 -13.61 -3.92 -5.69
N LEU A 112 -12.41 -3.49 -5.29
CA LEU A 112 -11.55 -2.66 -6.15
C LEU A 112 -11.20 -3.39 -7.45
N MET A 113 -10.79 -4.66 -7.36
CA MET A 113 -10.45 -5.48 -8.52
C MET A 113 -11.67 -5.84 -9.38
N ASP A 114 -12.85 -5.98 -8.81
CA ASP A 114 -14.07 -6.22 -9.58
C ASP A 114 -14.48 -4.97 -10.36
N LEU A 115 -14.19 -3.76 -9.85
CA LEU A 115 -14.48 -2.49 -10.54
C LEU A 115 -13.45 -2.14 -11.62
N THR A 116 -12.18 -2.45 -11.38
CA THR A 116 -11.05 -1.89 -12.17
C THR A 116 -9.99 -2.92 -12.56
N GLY A 117 -10.20 -4.19 -12.22
CA GLY A 117 -9.24 -5.25 -12.47
C GLY A 117 -9.12 -5.63 -13.95
N SER A 118 -7.93 -6.10 -14.30
CA SER A 118 -7.61 -6.69 -15.60
C SER A 118 -8.42 -8.00 -15.86
N PRO A 119 -8.61 -8.42 -17.12
CA PRO A 119 -9.16 -9.74 -17.44
C PRO A 119 -8.46 -10.92 -16.73
N GLU A 120 -7.18 -10.77 -16.39
CA GLU A 120 -6.42 -11.76 -15.60
C GLU A 120 -7.01 -11.98 -14.21
N TRP A 121 -7.54 -10.93 -13.57
CA TRP A 121 -8.25 -11.05 -12.30
C TRP A 121 -9.50 -11.93 -12.43
N GLN A 122 -10.29 -11.74 -13.49
CA GLN A 122 -11.51 -12.52 -13.71
C GLN A 122 -11.20 -14.00 -13.93
N LYS A 123 -10.13 -14.32 -14.68
CA LYS A 123 -9.64 -15.70 -14.84
C LYS A 123 -9.24 -16.32 -13.51
N HIS A 124 -8.53 -15.57 -12.67
CA HIS A 124 -8.14 -16.01 -11.33
C HIS A 124 -9.36 -16.27 -10.44
N VAL A 125 -10.32 -15.34 -10.41
CA VAL A 125 -11.58 -15.50 -9.68
C VAL A 125 -12.33 -16.75 -10.14
N PHE A 126 -12.42 -16.99 -11.45
CA PHE A 126 -13.07 -18.18 -12.01
C PHE A 126 -12.32 -19.47 -11.62
N SER A 127 -11.00 -19.48 -11.70
CA SER A 127 -10.17 -20.62 -11.29
C SER A 127 -10.33 -20.94 -9.80
N CYS A 128 -10.28 -19.93 -8.93
CA CYS A 128 -10.51 -20.07 -7.50
C CYS A 128 -11.91 -20.60 -7.19
N LYS A 129 -12.95 -20.05 -7.84
CA LYS A 129 -14.34 -20.52 -7.67
C LYS A 129 -14.50 -21.98 -8.07
N ASN A 130 -13.91 -22.41 -9.19
CA ASN A 130 -13.97 -23.80 -9.64
C ASN A 130 -13.17 -24.75 -8.75
N ALA A 131 -12.05 -24.28 -8.19
CA ALA A 131 -11.22 -25.05 -7.28
C ALA A 131 -11.75 -25.06 -5.82
N GLY A 132 -12.75 -24.24 -5.50
CA GLY A 132 -13.22 -24.04 -4.13
C GLY A 132 -12.18 -23.38 -3.22
N LEU A 133 -11.23 -22.63 -3.79
CA LEU A 133 -10.15 -21.95 -3.06
C LEU A 133 -10.52 -20.47 -2.80
N PRO A 134 -9.98 -19.86 -1.72
CA PRO A 134 -10.11 -18.42 -1.51
C PRO A 134 -9.55 -17.62 -2.68
N ILE A 135 -10.23 -16.52 -3.04
CA ILE A 135 -9.77 -15.60 -4.09
C ILE A 135 -8.48 -14.89 -3.67
N LEU A 136 -8.37 -14.53 -2.40
CA LEU A 136 -7.21 -13.85 -1.82
C LEU A 136 -6.68 -14.63 -0.62
N PRO A 137 -5.35 -14.68 -0.42
CA PRO A 137 -4.78 -15.31 0.75
C PRO A 137 -5.31 -14.63 2.02
N GLY A 138 -5.90 -15.42 2.93
CA GLY A 138 -6.51 -14.93 4.17
C GLY A 138 -8.02 -14.63 4.08
N ALA A 139 -8.64 -14.71 2.90
CA ALA A 139 -10.07 -14.47 2.74
C ALA A 139 -10.93 -15.47 3.54
N ASP A 140 -10.52 -16.74 3.63
CA ASP A 140 -11.29 -17.78 4.35
C ASP A 140 -11.50 -17.43 5.84
N VAL A 141 -10.47 -16.90 6.50
CA VAL A 141 -10.54 -16.52 7.91
C VAL A 141 -11.53 -15.38 8.09
N HIS A 142 -11.47 -14.39 7.19
CA HIS A 142 -12.33 -13.23 7.22
C HIS A 142 -13.78 -13.56 6.90
N GLU A 143 -14.06 -14.42 5.93
CA GLU A 143 -15.42 -14.87 5.61
C GLU A 143 -16.05 -15.67 6.76
N ILE A 144 -15.27 -16.52 7.44
CA ILE A 144 -15.74 -17.26 8.62
C ILE A 144 -16.08 -16.29 9.75
N GLU A 145 -15.28 -15.26 9.95
CA GLU A 145 -15.47 -14.27 11.01
C GLU A 145 -16.64 -13.31 10.71
N GLU A 146 -16.80 -12.89 9.44
CA GLU A 146 -17.98 -12.15 8.98
C GLU A 146 -19.28 -12.93 9.22
N ARG A 147 -19.31 -14.23 8.89
CA ARG A 147 -20.49 -15.08 9.14
C ARG A 147 -20.81 -15.19 10.64
N LYS A 148 -19.79 -15.26 11.50
CA LYS A 148 -19.98 -15.26 12.96
C LYS A 148 -20.55 -13.94 13.47
N LEU A 149 -20.09 -12.81 12.94
CA LEU A 149 -20.61 -11.48 13.29
C LEU A 149 -22.05 -11.29 12.82
N GLN A 150 -22.41 -11.80 11.64
CA GLN A 150 -23.77 -11.72 11.10
C GLN A 150 -24.77 -12.67 11.80
N ALA A 151 -24.30 -13.79 12.35
CA ALA A 151 -25.13 -14.71 13.13
C ALA A 151 -25.45 -14.19 14.55
N GLN A 152 -24.79 -13.13 15.00
CA GLN A 152 -25.19 -12.44 16.24
C GLN A 152 -26.35 -11.49 15.94
N PRO A 153 -27.35 -11.37 16.85
CA PRO A 153 -28.46 -10.44 16.66
C PRO A 153 -27.91 -9.03 16.56
N LYS A 154 -28.02 -8.42 15.36
CA LYS A 154 -27.68 -7.01 15.14
C LYS A 154 -28.55 -6.20 16.08
N LYS A 155 -27.94 -5.57 17.10
CA LYS A 155 -28.64 -4.54 17.87
C LYS A 155 -29.02 -3.44 16.88
N ASP A 156 -30.31 -3.13 16.82
CA ASP A 156 -30.87 -2.09 15.95
C ASP A 156 -30.29 -0.72 16.32
N THR A 157 -29.07 -0.43 15.89
CA THR A 157 -28.58 0.94 15.78
C THR A 157 -29.19 1.50 14.50
N THR A 158 -30.25 2.27 14.67
CA THR A 158 -30.85 3.16 13.68
C THR A 158 -29.72 3.95 13.00
N ALA A 159 -29.30 3.47 11.84
CA ALA A 159 -28.15 3.99 11.10
C ALA A 159 -28.54 5.33 10.47
N GLY A 160 -28.43 6.40 11.25
CA GLY A 160 -28.22 7.72 10.66
C GLY A 160 -26.96 7.63 9.81
N LYS A 161 -27.08 7.85 8.49
CA LYS A 161 -25.96 7.91 7.54
C LYS A 161 -24.82 8.69 8.17
N LEU A 162 -23.73 8.01 8.51
CA LEU A 162 -22.51 8.68 8.95
C LEU A 162 -22.00 9.54 7.79
N PRO A 163 -21.66 10.82 8.04
CA PRO A 163 -21.19 11.70 6.98
C PRO A 163 -19.83 11.22 6.43
N SER A 164 -19.59 11.52 5.15
CA SER A 164 -18.28 11.29 4.53
C SER A 164 -17.20 12.13 5.22
N LEU A 165 -15.91 11.74 5.11
CA LEU A 165 -14.83 12.58 5.67
C LEU A 165 -14.87 14.00 5.08
N ALA A 166 -15.17 14.14 3.79
CA ALA A 166 -15.26 15.43 3.12
C ALA A 166 -16.39 16.29 3.71
N GLU A 167 -17.55 15.72 4.00
CA GLU A 167 -18.66 16.40 4.68
C GLU A 167 -18.28 16.79 6.11
N TYR A 168 -17.61 15.88 6.83
CA TYR A 168 -17.17 16.13 8.19
C TYR A 168 -16.13 17.28 8.26
N LEU A 169 -15.17 17.33 7.34
CA LEU A 169 -14.17 18.41 7.26
C LEU A 169 -14.78 19.75 6.84
N LYS A 170 -15.83 19.76 6.00
CA LYS A 170 -16.58 20.98 5.71
C LYS A 170 -17.30 21.53 6.94
N ALA A 171 -17.80 20.64 7.80
CA ALA A 171 -18.45 21.02 9.06
C ALA A 171 -17.44 21.44 10.16
N ASN A 172 -16.21 20.93 10.13
CA ASN A 172 -15.18 21.17 11.15
C ASN A 172 -13.84 21.62 10.53
N PRO A 173 -13.70 22.89 10.13
CA PRO A 173 -12.54 23.39 9.37
C PRO A 173 -11.23 23.49 10.18
N THR A 174 -11.26 23.33 11.51
CA THR A 174 -10.09 23.53 12.39
C THR A 174 -9.13 22.34 12.47
N LYS A 175 -9.43 21.21 11.81
CA LYS A 175 -8.58 20.02 11.83
C LYS A 175 -7.60 19.99 10.67
N ASN A 176 -6.31 20.16 10.99
CA ASN A 176 -5.22 20.01 10.03
C ASN A 176 -5.08 18.55 9.58
N VAL A 177 -5.25 18.34 8.27
CA VAL A 177 -5.00 17.06 7.59
C VAL A 177 -3.48 16.81 7.62
N VAL A 178 -3.05 15.75 8.31
CA VAL A 178 -1.67 15.28 8.22
C VAL A 178 -1.50 14.58 6.87
N LYS A 179 -1.26 15.37 5.82
CA LYS A 179 -0.77 14.85 4.54
C LYS A 179 0.64 14.34 4.80
N THR A 180 0.89 13.06 4.62
CA THR A 180 2.27 12.55 4.63
C THR A 180 2.90 12.92 3.28
N PRO A 181 3.88 13.83 3.22
CA PRO A 181 4.54 14.12 1.95
C PRO A 181 5.37 12.92 1.51
N THR A 182 5.16 12.52 0.26
CA THR A 182 6.07 11.66 -0.50
C THR A 182 7.49 12.19 -0.37
N VAL A 183 8.38 11.39 0.19
CA VAL A 183 9.81 11.70 0.32
C VAL A 183 10.42 11.74 -1.08
N GLN A 184 10.45 12.93 -1.70
CA GLN A 184 11.38 13.22 -2.78
C GLN A 184 12.76 13.39 -2.14
N ARG A 185 13.59 12.36 -2.29
CA ARG A 185 14.98 12.35 -1.86
C ARG A 185 15.75 13.35 -2.73
N LYS A 186 15.96 14.57 -2.24
CA LYS A 186 16.94 15.50 -2.83
C LYS A 186 18.34 14.91 -2.66
N GLU A 187 19.01 14.62 -3.77
CA GLU A 187 20.45 14.39 -3.80
C GLU A 187 21.16 15.66 -3.32
N LYS A 188 21.91 15.53 -2.23
CA LYS A 188 22.78 16.58 -1.72
C LYS A 188 24.20 16.27 -2.21
N GLN A 189 24.64 16.99 -3.23
CA GLN A 189 26.04 17.07 -3.63
C GLN A 189 26.90 17.43 -2.41
N GLN A 190 27.89 16.59 -2.12
CA GLN A 190 28.96 16.90 -1.17
C GLN A 190 30.11 17.53 -1.95
N ASP A 191 30.23 18.85 -1.83
CA ASP A 191 31.51 19.55 -1.96
C ASP A 191 32.46 19.01 -0.88
N LYS A 192 33.59 18.47 -1.30
CA LYS A 192 34.75 18.24 -0.45
C LYS A 192 35.93 18.95 -1.09
N ASP A 193 36.31 20.07 -0.51
CA ASP A 193 37.58 20.72 -0.81
C ASP A 193 38.31 21.07 0.50
N LYS A 194 39.57 20.60 0.55
CA LYS A 194 40.73 21.05 1.36
C LYS A 194 40.73 20.83 2.90
N LYS A 195 41.74 20.11 3.41
CA LYS A 195 43.04 20.67 3.88
C LYS A 195 43.97 19.62 4.53
N GLY A 196 45.28 19.65 4.19
CA GLY A 196 46.43 19.07 4.95
C GLY A 196 47.01 17.78 4.33
N SER A 197 48.06 17.79 3.48
CA SER A 197 49.49 18.15 3.67
C SER A 197 50.28 17.16 4.56
N LYS A 198 51.08 16.26 3.95
CA LYS A 198 52.56 16.24 4.02
C LYS A 198 53.21 15.00 3.38
N ASP A 199 54.22 15.29 2.55
CA ASP A 199 55.51 14.61 2.32
C ASP A 199 55.57 13.08 2.11
N THR A 200 55.96 12.62 0.91
CA THR A 200 57.33 12.09 0.64
C THR A 200 57.56 11.68 -0.83
N GLN A 201 58.60 12.30 -1.40
CA GLN A 201 59.61 11.85 -2.37
C GLN A 201 59.47 10.45 -3.01
N THR A 202 59.43 10.36 -4.35
CA THR A 202 60.58 10.12 -5.26
C THR A 202 60.77 8.63 -5.59
N THR A 203 60.49 8.24 -6.83
CA THR A 203 61.48 7.70 -7.80
C THR A 203 60.78 7.25 -9.08
N SER A 204 61.48 7.52 -10.17
CA SER A 204 61.25 7.10 -11.54
C SER A 204 61.14 5.58 -11.68
N SER A 205 60.45 5.10 -12.73
CA SER A 205 61.02 4.23 -13.77
C SER A 205 59.92 3.75 -14.73
N THR A 206 59.96 4.28 -15.95
CA THR A 206 59.45 3.66 -17.18
C THR A 206 60.34 2.45 -17.52
N PRO A 207 59.79 1.30 -17.92
CA PRO A 207 59.87 0.87 -19.33
C PRO A 207 58.61 0.07 -19.76
N SER A 208 57.96 0.45 -20.86
CA SER A 208 58.07 -0.17 -22.21
C SER A 208 57.61 -1.64 -22.34
N GLU A 209 56.68 -1.82 -23.29
CA GLU A 209 56.68 -2.88 -24.34
C GLU A 209 55.92 -4.21 -24.13
N SER A 210 55.55 -4.77 -25.30
CA SER A 210 54.97 -6.10 -25.60
C SER A 210 53.46 -6.22 -25.40
N THR A 211 52.58 -6.08 -26.40
CA THR A 211 52.52 -6.67 -27.76
C THR A 211 52.67 -8.18 -27.78
N SER A 212 51.55 -8.92 -27.82
CA SER A 212 51.34 -10.03 -28.78
C SER A 212 49.93 -10.64 -28.74
N PRO A 213 49.50 -11.33 -29.82
CA PRO A 213 48.10 -11.64 -30.14
C PRO A 213 47.80 -13.16 -30.23
N LEU A 214 46.55 -13.48 -30.57
CA LEU A 214 46.07 -14.56 -31.45
C LEU A 214 46.46 -16.05 -31.20
N ALA A 215 45.44 -16.89 -30.98
CA ALA A 215 45.25 -18.24 -31.55
C ALA A 215 43.79 -18.63 -31.28
N SER A 216 42.92 -18.73 -32.30
CA SER A 216 42.69 -19.91 -33.17
C SER A 216 42.08 -21.09 -32.43
#